data_AF-A0A0F9S176-F1
#
_entry.id   AF-A0A0F9S176-F1
#
_cell.length_a   1.000
_cell.length_b   1.000
_cell.length_c   1.000
_cell.angle_alpha   90.00
_cell.angle_beta   90.00
_cell.angle_gamma   90.00
#
_symmetry.space_group_name_H-M   'P 1'
#
loop_
_entity.id
_entity.type
_entity.pdbx_description
1 polymer ?
#
loop_
_entity_poly.entity_id
_entity_poly.type
_entity_poly.pdbx_seq_one_letter_code
_entity_poly.pdbx_strand_id
1 'polypeptide(L)'
;MSNIGQKMASMLRAKIADHERDTRCGRIDLELADYRRVGNHDYEIMVEYARESGTPASTQLNEWVTASFNGGFRLNLATIRDYPELSVVRAHMRENQIPMPMSRSASMLRLGGGRFLDSHENQWEVRQAPNGEDILVRASDVRVEDILEERISRQRNGRYARVTLDMIRTAGVADLEVGDTVLYGEPAGGQLQKTGVLAKVGAKDVSIKGRQGKLPRSYVIDVVDKNSGSKKAQDKFLIDFMAEYLFAGDKAMARKSVK
;
A
#
# COMPACT_ATOMS: atom_id res chain seq x y z
N MET A 1 4.30 -28.71 31.67
CA MET A 1 5.15 -27.88 30.78
C MET A 1 4.79 -26.42 31.00
N SER A 2 5.76 -25.52 31.20
CA SER A 2 5.46 -24.12 31.55
C SER A 2 4.88 -23.36 30.35
N ASN A 3 3.95 -22.44 30.64
CA ASN A 3 3.31 -21.54 29.66
C ASN A 3 4.33 -20.72 28.83
N ILE A 4 5.53 -20.52 29.39
CA ILE A 4 6.63 -19.75 28.79
C ILE A 4 7.33 -20.56 27.69
N GLY A 5 7.52 -21.88 27.89
CA GLY A 5 8.15 -22.74 26.88
C GLY A 5 7.30 -22.89 25.62
N GLN A 6 5.97 -22.93 25.78
CA GLN A 6 5.04 -22.94 24.64
C GLN A 6 5.03 -21.60 23.89
N LYS A 7 5.05 -20.46 24.60
CA LYS A 7 5.17 -19.12 23.99
C LYS A 7 6.49 -18.92 23.24
N MET A 8 7.61 -19.35 23.80
CA MET A 8 8.90 -19.23 23.10
C MET A 8 8.97 -20.12 21.84
N ALA A 9 8.45 -21.35 21.93
CA ALA A 9 8.39 -22.25 20.78
C ALA A 9 7.44 -21.74 19.67
N SER A 10 6.32 -21.08 20.02
CA SER A 10 5.43 -20.47 19.02
C SER A 10 6.07 -19.26 18.34
N MET A 11 6.77 -18.40 19.09
CA MET A 11 7.49 -17.24 18.53
C MET A 11 8.63 -17.65 17.60
N LEU A 12 9.39 -18.68 17.95
CA LEU A 12 10.46 -19.21 17.08
C LEU A 12 9.92 -19.82 15.79
N ARG A 13 8.82 -20.59 15.87
CA ARG A 13 8.14 -21.13 14.68
C ARG A 13 7.53 -20.03 13.82
N ALA A 14 7.00 -18.96 14.41
CA ALA A 14 6.49 -17.80 13.68
C ALA A 14 7.59 -17.09 12.90
N LYS A 15 8.75 -16.83 13.52
CA LYS A 15 9.91 -16.23 12.83
C LYS A 15 10.43 -17.09 11.67
N ILE A 16 10.47 -18.41 11.83
CA ILE A 16 10.89 -19.33 10.76
C ILE A 16 9.84 -19.35 9.65
N ALA A 17 8.55 -19.42 9.99
CA ALA A 17 7.46 -19.39 9.01
C ALA A 17 7.39 -18.07 8.23
N ASP A 18 7.69 -16.94 8.87
CA ASP A 18 7.78 -15.62 8.22
C ASP A 18 8.96 -15.57 7.23
N HIS A 19 10.12 -16.09 7.63
CA HIS A 19 11.29 -16.14 6.75
C HIS A 19 11.09 -17.10 5.56
N GLU A 20 10.41 -18.22 5.77
CA GLU A 20 10.01 -19.17 4.72
C GLU A 20 8.89 -18.65 3.81
N ARG A 21 8.08 -17.68 4.25
CA ARG A 21 7.02 -17.06 3.41
C ARG A 21 7.58 -16.00 2.49
N ASP A 22 8.44 -15.12 3.01
CA ASP A 22 9.09 -14.09 2.20
C ASP A 22 9.95 -14.74 1.11
N THR A 23 10.58 -15.89 1.40
CA THR A 23 11.36 -16.67 0.41
C THR A 23 10.51 -17.48 -0.59
N ARG A 24 9.25 -17.81 -0.28
CA ARG A 24 8.35 -18.53 -1.21
C ARG A 24 7.83 -17.68 -2.37
N CYS A 25 7.98 -16.35 -2.28
CA CYS A 25 7.43 -15.41 -3.26
C CYS A 25 8.32 -15.17 -4.50
N GLY A 26 9.55 -15.70 -4.54
CA GLY A 26 10.48 -15.45 -5.66
C GLY A 26 10.93 -13.99 -5.84
N ARG A 27 10.37 -13.04 -5.07
CA ARG A 27 10.69 -11.60 -5.05
C ARG A 27 10.86 -11.11 -3.61
N ILE A 28 12.00 -11.49 -3.02
CA ILE A 28 12.40 -11.09 -1.66
C ILE A 28 12.75 -9.60 -1.55
N ASP A 29 12.94 -8.94 -2.69
CA ASP A 29 13.31 -7.54 -2.82
C ASP A 29 12.13 -6.57 -2.73
N LEU A 30 10.89 -7.10 -2.70
CA LEU A 30 9.68 -6.27 -2.62
C LEU A 30 9.41 -5.81 -1.19
N GLU A 31 9.22 -4.50 -1.04
CA GLU A 31 8.97 -3.87 0.25
C GLU A 31 7.79 -2.91 0.20
N LEU A 32 6.96 -2.91 1.25
CA LEU A 32 5.90 -1.91 1.40
C LEU A 32 6.58 -0.58 1.80
N ALA A 33 6.49 0.42 0.93
CA ALA A 33 7.10 1.72 1.14
C ALA A 33 6.13 2.70 1.84
N ASP A 34 4.88 2.71 1.39
CA ASP A 34 3.85 3.64 1.86
C ASP A 34 2.44 3.08 1.60
N TYR A 35 1.44 3.60 2.31
CA TYR A 35 0.03 3.27 2.05
C TYR A 35 -0.91 4.42 2.37
N ARG A 36 -2.10 4.38 1.79
CA ARG A 36 -3.20 5.32 2.06
C ARG A 36 -4.52 4.61 1.99
N ARG A 37 -5.39 4.87 2.97
CA ARG A 37 -6.79 4.44 2.90
C ARG A 37 -7.56 5.27 1.87
N VAL A 38 -8.18 4.62 0.90
CA VAL A 38 -8.99 5.26 -0.17
C VAL A 38 -10.46 4.88 -0.09
N GLY A 39 -10.81 3.86 0.70
CA GLY A 39 -12.18 3.45 0.99
C GLY A 39 -12.30 2.76 2.35
N ASN A 40 -13.47 2.22 2.66
CA ASN A 40 -13.68 1.53 3.95
C ASN A 40 -12.79 0.29 4.09
N HIS A 41 -12.58 -0.46 3.02
CA HIS A 41 -11.73 -1.65 2.98
C HIS A 41 -10.68 -1.58 1.88
N ASP A 42 -10.55 -0.43 1.22
CA ASP A 42 -9.69 -0.25 0.06
C ASP A 42 -8.52 0.66 0.42
N TYR A 43 -7.32 0.21 0.05
CA TYR A 43 -6.06 0.85 0.35
C TYR A 43 -5.26 0.99 -0.93
N GLU A 44 -4.66 2.14 -1.09
CA GLU A 44 -3.60 2.36 -2.05
C GLU A 44 -2.26 2.07 -1.39
N ILE A 45 -1.38 1.35 -2.09
CA ILE A 45 -0.06 0.98 -1.61
C ILE A 45 1.03 1.40 -2.59
N MET A 46 2.20 1.67 -2.03
CA MET A 46 3.46 1.83 -2.75
C MET A 46 4.37 0.67 -2.40
N VAL A 47 4.83 -0.07 -3.41
CA VAL A 47 5.75 -1.18 -3.26
C VAL A 47 7.07 -0.81 -3.93
N GLU A 48 8.14 -0.75 -3.15
CA GLU A 48 9.51 -0.60 -3.63
C GLU A 48 10.06 -1.96 -4.07
N TYR A 49 10.96 -1.95 -5.05
CA TYR A 49 11.70 -3.13 -5.50
C TYR A 49 13.15 -2.78 -5.83
N ALA A 50 14.01 -3.79 -5.85
CA ALA A 50 15.41 -3.60 -6.21
C ALA A 50 15.56 -3.44 -7.73
N ARG A 51 16.17 -2.34 -8.18
CA ARG A 51 16.28 -1.99 -9.62
C ARG A 51 16.94 -3.10 -10.44
N GLU A 52 17.94 -3.75 -9.86
CA GLU A 52 18.69 -4.88 -10.45
C GLU A 52 17.85 -6.14 -10.66
N SER A 53 16.74 -6.29 -9.94
CA SER A 53 15.80 -7.42 -10.06
C SER A 53 14.76 -7.21 -11.17
N GLY A 54 14.70 -6.01 -11.76
CA GLY A 54 13.72 -5.63 -12.77
C GLY A 54 12.30 -5.44 -12.22
N THR A 55 11.46 -4.79 -13.03
CA THR A 55 10.06 -4.51 -12.66
C THR A 55 9.30 -5.80 -12.38
N PRO A 56 8.65 -5.94 -11.22
CA PRO A 56 7.89 -7.14 -10.88
C PRO A 56 6.68 -7.34 -11.81
N ALA A 57 6.46 -8.59 -12.22
CA ALA A 57 5.25 -8.96 -12.92
C ALA A 57 4.04 -8.86 -11.96
N SER A 58 2.85 -8.57 -12.50
CA SER A 58 1.63 -8.45 -11.69
C SER A 58 1.31 -9.72 -10.88
N THR A 59 1.66 -10.91 -11.39
CA THR A 59 1.52 -12.18 -10.67
C THR A 59 2.43 -12.24 -9.44
N GLN A 60 3.69 -11.83 -9.58
CA GLN A 60 4.65 -11.79 -8.47
C GLN A 60 4.24 -10.78 -7.40
N LEU A 61 3.75 -9.60 -7.81
CA LEU A 61 3.19 -8.61 -6.90
C LEU A 61 1.99 -9.17 -6.12
N ASN A 62 1.08 -9.89 -6.79
CA ASN A 62 -0.07 -10.48 -6.14
C ASN A 62 0.31 -11.61 -5.16
N GLU A 63 1.25 -12.46 -5.56
CA GLU A 63 1.82 -13.51 -4.70
C GLU A 63 2.49 -12.89 -3.48
N TRP A 64 3.24 -11.80 -3.66
CA TRP A 64 3.89 -11.07 -2.58
C TRP A 64 2.90 -10.46 -1.62
N VAL A 65 1.88 -9.76 -2.09
CA VAL A 65 0.81 -9.21 -1.23
C VAL A 65 0.13 -10.33 -0.47
N THR A 66 -0.21 -11.42 -1.15
CA THR A 66 -0.88 -12.57 -0.54
C THR A 66 -0.01 -13.21 0.55
N ALA A 67 1.28 -13.41 0.28
CA ALA A 67 2.21 -14.00 1.25
C ALA A 67 2.49 -13.05 2.43
N SER A 68 2.80 -11.78 2.12
CA SER A 68 3.16 -10.73 3.08
C SER A 68 2.06 -10.44 4.10
N PHE A 69 0.80 -10.57 3.68
CA PHE A 69 -0.35 -10.33 4.54
C PHE A 69 -1.22 -11.56 4.78
N ASN A 70 -0.68 -12.76 4.57
CA ASN A 70 -1.36 -14.04 4.83
C ASN A 70 -2.77 -14.14 4.20
N GLY A 71 -2.92 -13.62 2.98
CA GLY A 71 -4.19 -13.57 2.23
C GLY A 71 -5.21 -12.56 2.75
N GLY A 72 -4.90 -11.82 3.81
CA GLY A 72 -5.76 -10.78 4.39
C GLY A 72 -6.00 -9.57 3.46
N PHE A 73 -5.28 -9.49 2.34
CA PHE A 73 -5.52 -8.52 1.28
C PHE A 73 -5.51 -9.19 -0.08
N ARG A 74 -6.25 -8.59 -1.01
CA ARG A 74 -6.20 -8.93 -2.44
C ARG A 74 -5.80 -7.70 -3.23
N LEU A 75 -4.84 -7.87 -4.13
CA LEU A 75 -4.40 -6.82 -5.03
C LEU A 75 -5.40 -6.65 -6.18
N ASN A 76 -5.74 -5.41 -6.52
CA ASN A 76 -6.48 -5.10 -7.73
C ASN A 76 -5.50 -4.88 -8.89
N LEU A 77 -5.27 -5.93 -9.68
CA LEU A 77 -4.27 -5.92 -10.75
C LEU A 77 -4.51 -4.83 -11.81
N ALA A 78 -5.76 -4.43 -12.04
CA ALA A 78 -6.10 -3.38 -13.00
C ALA A 78 -5.62 -1.98 -12.58
N THR A 79 -5.27 -1.80 -11.30
CA THR A 79 -4.81 -0.52 -10.74
C THR A 79 -3.30 -0.41 -10.64
N ILE A 80 -2.57 -1.43 -11.08
CA ILE A 80 -1.10 -1.45 -11.04
C ILE A 80 -0.55 -0.36 -11.98
N ARG A 81 0.32 0.47 -11.43
CA ARG A 81 1.07 1.50 -12.14
C ARG A 81 2.54 1.39 -11.76
N ASP A 82 3.38 1.14 -12.75
CA ASP A 82 4.82 0.98 -12.56
C ASP A 82 5.55 2.30 -12.80
N TYR A 83 6.54 2.58 -11.95
CA TYR A 83 7.47 3.69 -12.09
C TYR A 83 8.91 3.14 -12.09
N PRO A 84 9.39 2.59 -13.23
CA PRO A 84 10.65 1.85 -13.28
C PRO A 84 11.88 2.65 -12.89
N GLU A 85 11.90 3.94 -13.20
CA GLU A 85 13.03 4.82 -12.88
C GLU A 85 13.17 5.06 -11.38
N LEU A 86 12.09 4.89 -10.63
CA LEU A 86 12.03 5.03 -9.18
C LEU A 86 12.10 3.67 -8.46
N SER A 87 12.06 2.58 -9.22
CA SER A 87 11.95 1.22 -8.70
C SER A 87 10.76 1.04 -7.75
N VAL A 88 9.61 1.63 -8.11
CA VAL A 88 8.36 1.50 -7.34
C VAL A 88 7.17 1.12 -8.20
N VAL A 89 6.19 0.47 -7.56
CA VAL A 89 4.89 0.15 -8.12
C VAL A 89 3.80 0.67 -7.19
N ARG A 90 2.82 1.36 -7.77
CA ARG A 90 1.59 1.75 -7.09
C ARG A 90 0.48 0.77 -7.44
N ALA A 91 -0.33 0.40 -6.47
CA ALA A 91 -1.51 -0.42 -6.71
C ALA A 91 -2.58 -0.20 -5.63
N HIS A 92 -3.81 -0.58 -5.93
CA HIS A 92 -4.87 -0.69 -4.93
C HIS A 92 -4.99 -2.12 -4.45
N MET A 93 -5.18 -2.29 -3.15
CA MET A 93 -5.52 -3.56 -2.53
C MET A 93 -6.79 -3.39 -1.69
N ARG A 94 -7.53 -4.48 -1.55
CA ARG A 94 -8.71 -4.55 -0.72
C ARG A 94 -8.48 -5.52 0.42
N GLU A 95 -8.85 -5.11 1.63
CA GLU A 95 -8.94 -5.99 2.78
C GLU A 95 -9.88 -7.14 2.44
N ASN A 96 -9.35 -8.34 2.57
CA ASN A 96 -10.03 -9.58 2.29
C ASN A 96 -10.20 -10.32 3.61
N GLN A 97 -11.40 -10.28 4.16
CA GLN A 97 -11.74 -11.13 5.29
C GLN A 97 -11.84 -12.58 4.78
N ILE A 98 -10.74 -13.33 4.89
CA ILE A 98 -10.76 -14.75 4.58
C ILE A 98 -11.31 -15.49 5.81
N PRO A 99 -12.52 -16.07 5.73
CA PRO A 99 -12.97 -16.99 6.76
C PRO A 99 -12.09 -18.23 6.73
N MET A 100 -11.62 -18.65 7.91
CA MET A 100 -10.89 -19.91 8.07
C MET A 100 -11.81 -20.96 8.70
N PRO A 101 -11.62 -22.25 8.34
CA PRO A 101 -12.36 -23.32 9.00
C PRO A 101 -11.96 -23.39 10.47
N MET A 102 -12.93 -23.73 11.34
CA MET A 102 -12.70 -23.85 12.78
C MET A 102 -11.62 -24.87 13.17
N SER A 103 -11.30 -25.82 12.30
CA SER A 103 -10.19 -26.76 12.50
C SER A 103 -8.83 -26.08 12.70
N ARG A 104 -8.64 -24.86 12.16
CA ARG A 104 -7.41 -24.06 12.36
C ARG A 104 -7.23 -23.55 13.79
N SER A 105 -8.29 -23.49 14.59
CA SER A 105 -8.24 -23.04 15.99
C SER A 105 -7.34 -23.93 16.86
N ALA A 106 -7.15 -25.20 16.49
CA ALA A 106 -6.32 -26.16 17.23
C ALA A 106 -4.84 -25.74 17.31
N SER A 107 -4.36 -24.94 16.36
CA SER A 107 -2.99 -24.40 16.34
C SER A 107 -2.84 -23.02 17.00
N MET A 108 -3.91 -22.46 17.57
CA MET A 108 -3.96 -21.10 18.07
C MET A 108 -4.05 -21.05 19.60
N LEU A 109 -3.62 -19.93 20.19
CA LEU A 109 -3.80 -19.66 21.61
C LEU A 109 -5.23 -19.15 21.84
N ARG A 110 -6.01 -19.83 22.68
CA ARG A 110 -7.36 -19.38 23.04
C ARG A 110 -7.31 -18.21 24.02
N LEU A 111 -7.96 -17.09 23.68
CA LEU A 111 -7.98 -15.86 24.50
C LEU A 111 -9.24 -15.74 25.39
N GLY A 112 -10.25 -16.58 25.18
CA GLY A 112 -11.56 -16.49 25.84
C GLY A 112 -12.62 -15.82 24.95
N GLY A 113 -13.91 -15.94 25.29
CA GLY A 113 -15.00 -15.29 24.54
C GLY A 113 -15.12 -15.70 23.06
N GLY A 114 -14.67 -16.91 22.69
CA GLY A 114 -14.65 -17.33 21.27
C GLY A 114 -13.53 -16.68 20.45
N ARG A 115 -12.49 -16.14 21.09
CA ARG A 115 -11.33 -15.55 20.42
C ARG A 115 -10.09 -16.42 20.48
N PHE A 116 -9.28 -16.32 19.43
CA PHE A 116 -8.04 -17.05 19.23
C PHE A 116 -6.93 -16.12 18.75
N LEU A 117 -5.72 -16.31 19.22
CA LEU A 117 -4.52 -15.63 18.76
C LEU A 117 -3.69 -16.62 17.97
N ASP A 118 -3.40 -16.33 16.71
CA ASP A 118 -2.51 -17.16 15.93
C ASP A 118 -1.03 -16.91 16.28
N SER A 119 -0.13 -17.65 15.66
CA SER A 119 1.32 -17.53 15.88
C SER A 119 1.90 -16.17 15.48
N HIS A 120 1.16 -15.34 14.74
CA HIS A 120 1.57 -14.02 14.26
C HIS A 120 0.82 -12.90 15.00
N GLU A 121 0.29 -13.19 16.19
CA GLU A 121 -0.46 -12.25 17.03
C GLU A 121 -1.74 -11.69 16.37
N ASN A 122 -2.23 -12.32 15.31
CA ASN A 122 -3.53 -11.97 14.76
C ASN A 122 -4.63 -12.53 15.66
N GLN A 123 -5.57 -11.67 16.01
CA GLN A 123 -6.77 -12.10 16.70
C GLN A 123 -7.83 -12.57 15.71
N TRP A 124 -8.46 -13.69 16.04
CA TRP A 124 -9.52 -14.35 15.30
C TRP A 124 -10.71 -14.55 16.23
N GLU A 125 -11.93 -14.38 15.72
CA GLU A 125 -13.17 -14.61 16.44
C GLU A 125 -14.02 -15.65 15.72
N VAL A 126 -14.76 -16.45 16.49
CA VAL A 126 -15.74 -17.38 15.93
C VAL A 126 -16.95 -16.60 15.43
N ARG A 127 -17.34 -16.86 14.19
CA ARG A 127 -18.60 -16.43 13.59
C ARG A 127 -19.30 -17.62 12.96
N GLN A 128 -20.61 -17.51 12.82
CA GLN A 128 -21.38 -18.47 12.07
C GLN A 128 -21.41 -18.07 10.59
N ALA A 129 -20.97 -18.97 9.71
CA ALA A 129 -21.08 -18.81 8.27
C ALA A 129 -22.56 -18.94 7.83
N PRO A 130 -22.91 -18.49 6.61
CA PRO A 130 -24.30 -18.56 6.10
C PRO A 130 -24.88 -19.99 6.04
N ASN A 131 -24.04 -21.01 5.97
CA ASN A 131 -24.42 -22.43 6.00
C ASN A 131 -24.60 -22.97 7.43
N GLY A 132 -24.46 -22.13 8.46
CA GLY A 132 -24.61 -22.51 9.87
C GLY A 132 -23.35 -23.05 10.54
N GLU A 133 -22.25 -23.23 9.80
CA GLU A 133 -20.99 -23.73 10.35
C GLU A 133 -20.20 -22.62 11.06
N ASP A 134 -19.55 -22.96 12.17
CA ASP A 134 -18.62 -22.04 12.81
C ASP A 134 -17.35 -21.89 11.96
N ILE A 135 -16.91 -20.64 11.80
CA ILE A 135 -15.70 -20.22 11.09
C ILE A 135 -14.93 -19.22 11.94
N LEU A 136 -13.62 -19.15 11.72
CA LEU A 136 -12.78 -18.09 12.27
C LEU A 136 -12.72 -16.92 11.29
N VAL A 137 -13.09 -15.74 11.74
CA VAL A 137 -12.85 -14.49 11.01
C VAL A 137 -11.87 -13.63 11.80
N ARG A 138 -11.13 -12.76 11.12
CA ARG A 138 -10.21 -11.87 11.82
C ARG A 138 -11.01 -10.93 12.72
N ALA A 139 -10.57 -10.77 13.96
CA ALA A 139 -11.23 -9.89 14.91
C ALA A 139 -11.14 -8.43 14.41
N SER A 140 -12.27 -7.73 14.45
CA SER A 140 -12.41 -6.38 13.90
C SER A 140 -11.66 -5.28 14.66
N ASP A 141 -11.08 -5.60 15.81
CA ASP A 141 -10.33 -4.68 16.67
C ASP A 141 -8.86 -4.51 16.24
N VAL A 142 -8.33 -5.41 15.41
CA VAL A 142 -7.01 -5.21 14.78
C VAL A 142 -7.18 -4.22 13.62
N ARG A 143 -6.72 -2.99 13.80
CA ARG A 143 -6.77 -1.98 12.74
C ARG A 143 -5.85 -2.40 11.61
N VAL A 144 -6.38 -2.44 10.39
CA VAL A 144 -5.60 -2.72 9.17
C VAL A 144 -4.39 -1.81 9.07
N GLU A 145 -4.55 -0.54 9.45
CA GLU A 145 -3.47 0.43 9.45
C GLU A 145 -2.29 -0.01 10.32
N ASP A 146 -2.52 -0.62 11.49
CA ASP A 146 -1.46 -1.09 12.38
C ASP A 146 -0.63 -2.21 11.72
N ILE A 147 -1.27 -3.10 10.95
CA ILE A 147 -0.59 -4.19 10.21
C ILE A 147 0.30 -3.61 9.10
N LEU A 148 -0.18 -2.57 8.40
CA LEU A 148 0.56 -1.92 7.33
C LEU A 148 1.74 -1.11 7.88
N GLU A 149 1.53 -0.37 8.97
CA GLU A 149 2.61 0.37 9.66
C GLU A 149 3.67 -0.58 10.24
N GLU A 150 3.26 -1.71 10.80
CA GLU A 150 4.19 -2.72 11.30
C GLU A 150 5.05 -3.26 10.16
N ARG A 151 4.46 -3.56 8.99
CA ARG A 151 5.21 -4.05 7.82
C ARG A 151 6.23 -3.02 7.35
N ILE A 152 5.84 -1.75 7.21
CA ILE A 152 6.75 -0.65 6.87
C ILE A 152 7.87 -0.55 7.92
N SER A 153 7.53 -0.62 9.20
CA SER A 153 8.49 -0.46 10.30
C SER A 153 9.50 -1.60 10.40
N ARG A 154 9.08 -2.85 10.16
CA ARG A 154 9.97 -4.02 10.11
C ARG A 154 10.99 -3.92 8.96
N GLN A 155 10.61 -3.27 7.85
CA GLN A 155 11.45 -3.08 6.67
C GLN A 155 12.34 -1.82 6.75
N ARG A 156 12.03 -0.86 7.64
CA ARG A 156 12.76 0.41 7.84
C ARG A 156 14.17 0.32 8.45
N ASN A 157 14.78 -0.85 8.55
CA ASN A 157 16.11 -1.01 9.17
C ASN A 157 17.28 -0.38 8.35
N GLY A 158 17.01 0.33 7.25
CA GLY A 158 17.97 1.14 6.49
C GLY A 158 17.53 2.61 6.37
N ARG A 159 18.42 3.55 6.73
CA ARG A 159 18.19 5.02 6.73
C ARG A 159 18.18 5.65 5.33
N TYR A 160 17.32 5.20 4.43
CA TYR A 160 17.11 5.88 3.15
C TYR A 160 15.72 6.51 3.10
N ALA A 161 15.65 7.73 2.58
CA ALA A 161 14.38 8.38 2.32
C ALA A 161 13.68 7.60 1.18
N ARG A 162 12.44 7.16 1.44
CA ARG A 162 11.63 6.34 0.54
C ARG A 162 10.71 7.18 -0.33
N VAL A 163 10.29 6.62 -1.46
CA VAL A 163 9.28 7.25 -2.31
C VAL A 163 7.92 7.11 -1.64
N THR A 164 7.22 8.23 -1.45
CA THR A 164 5.89 8.24 -0.83
C THR A 164 4.80 8.49 -1.86
N LEU A 165 3.57 8.09 -1.52
CA LEU A 165 2.39 8.39 -2.33
C LEU A 165 2.18 9.91 -2.48
N ASP A 166 2.54 10.70 -1.47
CA ASP A 166 2.47 12.17 -1.55
C ASP A 166 3.49 12.78 -2.50
N MET A 167 4.68 12.20 -2.63
CA MET A 167 5.68 12.64 -3.62
C MET A 167 5.18 12.41 -5.05
N ILE A 168 4.64 11.22 -5.34
CA ILE A 168 4.07 10.88 -6.65
C ILE A 168 2.86 11.76 -6.98
N ARG A 169 1.99 11.97 -6.00
CA ARG A 169 0.84 12.86 -6.12
C ARG A 169 1.25 14.29 -6.45
N THR A 170 2.17 14.85 -5.67
CA THR A 170 2.70 16.21 -5.88
C THR A 170 3.24 16.38 -7.29
N ALA A 171 4.02 15.39 -7.76
CA ALA A 171 4.56 15.40 -9.11
C ALA A 171 3.48 15.26 -10.19
N GLY A 172 2.50 14.38 -10.02
CA GLY A 172 1.40 14.21 -10.96
C GLY A 172 0.53 15.45 -11.10
N VAL A 173 0.26 16.16 -9.99
CA VAL A 173 -0.54 17.41 -9.98
C VAL A 173 0.24 18.60 -10.54
N ALA A 174 1.58 18.62 -10.38
CA ALA A 174 2.42 19.64 -10.98
C ALA A 174 2.29 19.65 -12.51
N ASP A 175 2.20 18.48 -13.13
CA ASP A 175 2.24 18.31 -14.59
C ASP A 175 0.91 17.86 -15.20
N LEU A 176 -0.24 18.44 -14.81
CA LEU A 176 -1.53 18.06 -15.40
C LEU A 176 -1.62 18.36 -16.90
N GLU A 177 -2.14 17.42 -17.67
CA GLU A 177 -2.36 17.56 -19.10
C GLU A 177 -3.80 17.26 -19.53
N VAL A 178 -4.15 17.74 -20.74
CA VAL A 178 -5.43 17.41 -21.36
C VAL A 178 -5.44 15.93 -21.74
N GLY A 179 -6.52 15.23 -21.37
CA GLY A 179 -6.68 13.79 -21.58
C GLY A 179 -6.33 12.95 -20.35
N ASP A 180 -5.70 13.53 -19.32
CA ASP A 180 -5.44 12.81 -18.08
C ASP A 180 -6.75 12.49 -17.35
N THR A 181 -6.84 11.29 -16.79
CA THR A 181 -7.90 10.91 -15.87
C THR A 181 -7.47 11.26 -14.45
N VAL A 182 -8.26 12.08 -13.77
CA VAL A 182 -7.94 12.61 -12.43
C VAL A 182 -9.00 12.26 -11.40
N LEU A 183 -8.57 12.08 -10.16
CA LEU A 183 -9.40 12.06 -8.98
C LEU A 183 -9.48 13.47 -8.42
N TYR A 184 -10.68 13.97 -8.13
CA TYR A 184 -10.89 15.32 -7.64
C TYR A 184 -12.01 15.41 -6.61
N GLY A 185 -11.95 16.43 -5.75
CA GLY A 185 -12.98 16.74 -4.75
C GLY A 185 -13.81 17.96 -5.14
N GLU A 186 -15.04 18.07 -4.62
CA GLU A 186 -15.90 19.24 -4.86
C GLU A 186 -15.66 20.36 -3.82
N PRO A 187 -15.66 21.65 -4.23
CA PRO A 187 -15.44 22.78 -3.31
C PRO A 187 -16.56 23.04 -2.29
N ALA A 188 -17.78 22.57 -2.55
CA ALA A 188 -18.99 23.08 -1.89
C ALA A 188 -19.67 22.11 -0.92
N GLY A 189 -18.96 21.10 -0.40
CA GLY A 189 -19.46 20.28 0.71
C GLY A 189 -19.30 18.78 0.49
N GLY A 190 -18.39 18.20 1.24
CA GLY A 190 -18.18 16.75 1.36
C GLY A 190 -17.07 16.22 0.45
N GLN A 191 -16.17 15.42 1.04
CA GLN A 191 -15.06 14.68 0.39
C GLN A 191 -15.55 13.62 -0.61
N LEU A 192 -16.50 13.94 -1.49
CA LEU A 192 -16.87 13.03 -2.57
C LEU A 192 -15.77 13.10 -3.63
N GLN A 193 -14.85 12.14 -3.53
CA GLN A 193 -13.81 11.91 -4.53
C GLN A 193 -14.49 11.37 -5.80
N LYS A 194 -14.34 12.10 -6.90
CA LYS A 194 -14.87 11.72 -8.22
C LYS A 194 -13.73 11.55 -9.20
N THR A 195 -13.89 10.62 -10.14
CA THR A 195 -12.95 10.44 -11.26
C THR A 195 -13.48 11.18 -12.49
N GLY A 196 -12.61 11.81 -13.27
CA GLY A 196 -12.98 12.43 -14.53
C GLY A 196 -11.80 12.75 -15.42
N VAL A 197 -12.05 12.95 -16.71
CA VAL A 197 -11.00 13.23 -17.70
C VAL A 197 -10.81 14.74 -17.86
N LEU A 198 -9.56 15.21 -17.78
CA LEU A 198 -9.20 16.60 -18.02
C LEU A 198 -9.47 16.99 -19.46
N ALA A 199 -10.36 17.96 -19.65
CA ALA A 199 -10.72 18.53 -20.94
C ALA A 199 -9.90 19.80 -21.26
N LYS A 200 -9.48 20.55 -20.23
CA LYS A 200 -8.63 21.74 -20.38
C LYS A 200 -7.80 21.95 -19.11
N VAL A 201 -6.56 22.37 -19.26
CA VAL A 201 -5.66 22.73 -18.16
C VAL A 201 -5.26 24.19 -18.29
N GLY A 202 -5.63 25.01 -17.32
CA GLY A 202 -5.20 26.40 -17.17
C GLY A 202 -4.13 26.55 -16.08
N ALA A 203 -3.67 27.79 -15.88
CA ALA A 203 -2.64 28.08 -14.87
C ALA A 203 -3.14 27.88 -13.43
N LYS A 204 -4.42 28.20 -13.16
CA LYS A 204 -5.03 28.12 -11.82
C LYS A 204 -6.23 27.17 -11.75
N ASP A 205 -6.78 26.80 -12.91
CA ASP A 205 -8.01 26.03 -13.03
C ASP A 205 -7.86 24.88 -14.03
N VAL A 206 -8.74 23.89 -13.91
CA VAL A 206 -8.90 22.79 -14.84
C VAL A 206 -10.38 22.61 -15.18
N SER A 207 -10.66 22.07 -16.36
CA SER A 207 -12.00 21.65 -16.75
C SER A 207 -12.04 20.14 -16.89
N ILE A 208 -13.08 19.52 -16.34
CA ILE A 208 -13.28 18.07 -16.39
C ILE A 208 -14.43 17.77 -17.34
N LYS A 209 -14.25 16.81 -18.25
CA LYS A 209 -15.26 16.42 -19.23
C LYS A 209 -16.54 15.99 -18.53
N GLY A 210 -17.67 16.60 -18.90
CA GLY A 210 -18.97 16.33 -18.29
C GLY A 210 -19.25 17.06 -16.97
N ARG A 211 -18.27 17.79 -16.39
CA ARG A 211 -18.48 18.65 -15.22
C ARG A 211 -18.85 20.06 -15.68
N GLN A 212 -19.92 20.63 -15.10
CA GLN A 212 -20.25 22.03 -15.31
C GLN A 212 -19.28 22.93 -14.53
N GLY A 213 -18.71 23.93 -15.22
CA GLY A 213 -17.79 24.89 -14.62
C GLY A 213 -16.37 24.38 -14.44
N LYS A 214 -15.47 25.32 -14.11
CA LYS A 214 -14.06 25.03 -13.87
C LYS A 214 -13.83 24.58 -12.42
N LEU A 215 -12.76 23.83 -12.20
CA LEU A 215 -12.31 23.37 -10.90
C LEU A 215 -10.94 24.00 -10.62
N PRO A 216 -10.68 24.60 -9.45
CA PRO A 216 -9.33 25.07 -9.13
C PRO A 216 -8.35 23.89 -9.09
N ARG A 217 -7.11 24.08 -9.59
CA ARG A 217 -6.10 23.01 -9.64
C ARG A 217 -5.85 22.34 -8.29
N SER A 218 -5.96 23.09 -7.20
CA SER A 218 -5.79 22.60 -5.83
C SER A 218 -6.82 21.55 -5.40
N TYR A 219 -7.91 21.39 -6.14
CA TYR A 219 -8.95 20.38 -5.88
C TYR A 219 -8.73 19.09 -6.68
N VAL A 220 -7.75 19.07 -7.58
CA VAL A 220 -7.26 17.82 -8.17
C VAL A 220 -6.49 17.10 -7.07
N ILE A 221 -7.05 15.96 -6.68
CA ILE A 221 -6.47 15.14 -5.62
C ILE A 221 -5.35 14.32 -6.25
N ASP A 222 -5.58 13.68 -7.38
CA ASP A 222 -4.58 12.80 -7.97
C ASP A 222 -4.80 12.58 -9.47
N VAL A 223 -3.78 12.06 -10.16
CA VAL A 223 -3.88 11.60 -11.55
C VAL A 223 -3.97 10.07 -11.55
N VAL A 224 -5.13 9.55 -11.95
CA VAL A 224 -5.47 8.12 -12.01
C VAL A 224 -4.95 7.46 -13.29
N ASP A 225 -4.95 8.22 -14.39
CA ASP A 225 -4.39 7.79 -15.67
C ASP A 225 -3.82 8.98 -16.44
N LYS A 226 -2.69 8.78 -17.11
CA LYS A 226 -2.03 9.80 -17.92
C LYS A 226 -2.32 9.58 -19.39
N ASN A 227 -2.45 10.67 -20.15
CA ASN A 227 -2.47 10.58 -21.59
C ASN A 227 -1.14 9.98 -22.11
N SER A 228 -1.19 9.12 -23.13
CA SER A 228 -0.07 8.26 -23.54
C SER A 228 1.17 9.01 -24.06
N GLY A 229 1.05 10.30 -24.37
CA GLY A 229 2.15 11.17 -24.79
C GLY A 229 3.06 11.68 -23.67
N SER A 230 2.62 11.70 -22.41
CA SER A 230 3.29 12.43 -21.31
C SER A 230 3.89 11.58 -20.20
N LYS A 231 3.76 10.25 -20.28
CA LYS A 231 4.36 9.33 -19.30
C LYS A 231 5.87 9.59 -19.08
N LYS A 232 6.62 9.89 -20.15
CA LYS A 232 8.06 10.18 -20.08
C LYS A 232 8.40 11.53 -19.41
N ALA A 233 7.54 12.54 -19.53
CA ALA A 233 7.78 13.86 -18.94
C ALA A 233 7.56 13.83 -17.42
N GLN A 234 6.54 13.10 -16.98
CA GLN A 234 6.27 12.84 -15.57
C GLN A 234 7.41 12.05 -14.91
N ASP A 235 7.88 10.97 -15.55
CA ASP A 235 9.00 10.19 -15.03
C ASP A 235 10.24 11.08 -14.83
N LYS A 236 10.54 11.96 -15.80
CA LYS A 236 11.64 12.92 -15.69
C LYS A 236 11.44 13.93 -14.56
N PHE A 237 10.25 14.51 -14.42
CA PHE A 237 9.95 15.44 -13.33
C PHE A 237 10.02 14.77 -11.95
N LEU A 238 9.54 13.52 -11.83
CA LEU A 238 9.66 12.73 -10.61
C LEU A 238 11.10 12.45 -10.25
N ILE A 239 11.93 12.09 -11.23
CA ILE A 239 13.38 11.92 -11.04
C ILE A 239 14.01 13.23 -10.57
N ASP A 240 13.70 14.36 -11.22
CA ASP A 240 14.28 15.67 -10.88
C ASP A 240 13.81 16.15 -9.49
N PHE A 241 12.51 16.06 -9.18
CA PHE A 241 11.92 16.43 -7.90
C PHE A 241 12.44 15.57 -6.75
N MET A 242 12.59 14.25 -6.97
CA MET A 242 13.14 13.36 -5.97
C MET A 242 14.64 13.49 -5.82
N ALA A 243 15.39 13.77 -6.88
CA ALA A 243 16.80 14.11 -6.76
C ALA A 243 16.98 15.36 -5.89
N GLU A 244 16.10 16.35 -6.02
CA GLU A 244 16.10 17.52 -5.16
C GLU A 244 15.72 17.19 -3.70
N TYR A 245 14.66 16.41 -3.47
CA TYR A 245 14.17 16.09 -2.11
C TYR A 245 15.00 15.05 -1.36
N LEU A 246 15.41 13.97 -2.01
CA LEU A 246 16.18 12.89 -1.39
C LEU A 246 17.65 13.29 -1.16
N PHE A 247 18.27 14.00 -2.10
CA PHE A 247 19.67 14.43 -1.97
C PHE A 247 19.85 15.78 -1.24
N ALA A 248 18.79 16.57 -1.03
CA ALA A 248 18.85 17.72 -0.10
C ALA A 248 19.07 17.25 1.36
N GLY A 249 18.55 16.09 1.73
CA GLY A 249 18.79 15.46 3.03
C GLY A 249 20.27 15.10 3.26
N ASP A 250 20.93 14.57 2.23
CA ASP A 250 22.36 14.22 2.28
C ASP A 250 23.26 15.46 2.37
N LYS A 251 22.92 16.55 1.66
CA LYS A 251 23.67 17.83 1.78
C LYS A 251 23.55 18.46 3.18
N ALA A 252 22.42 18.26 3.87
CA ALA A 252 22.23 18.75 5.23
C ALA A 252 23.00 17.91 6.27
N MET A 253 23.14 16.60 6.05
CA MET A 253 23.92 15.71 6.93
C MET A 253 25.43 15.84 6.70
N ALA A 254 25.89 15.97 5.45
CA ALA A 254 27.31 16.19 5.14
C ALA A 254 27.85 17.54 5.68
N ARG A 255 26.99 18.53 5.89
CA ARG A 255 27.36 19.82 6.50
C ARG A 255 27.41 19.78 8.04
N LYS A 256 26.83 18.76 8.68
CA LYS A 256 26.89 18.57 10.14
C LYS A 256 28.05 17.69 10.61
N SER A 257 28.65 16.91 9.72
CA SER A 257 29.82 16.06 10.00
C SER A 257 31.17 16.78 9.80
N VAL A 258 31.16 18.05 9.40
CA VAL A 258 32.34 18.93 9.37
C VAL A 258 32.18 20.01 10.43
N LYS A 259 32.30 19.62 11.70
CA LYS A 259 32.69 20.49 12.82
C LYS A 259 33.40 19.66 13.87
#